data_AF-A0A2A5BCI4-F1
#
_entry.id   AF-A0A2A5BCI4-F1
#
_cell.length_a   1.000
_cell.length_b   1.000
_cell.length_c   1.000
_cell.angle_alpha   90.00
_cell.angle_beta   90.00
_cell.angle_gamma   90.00
#
_symmetry.space_group_name_H-M   'P 1'
#
loop_
_entity.id
_entity.type
_entity.pdbx_description
1 polymer ?
#
loop_
_entity_poly.entity_id
_entity_poly.type
_entity_poly.pdbx_seq_one_letter_code
_entity_poly.pdbx_strand_id
1 'polypeptide(L)'
;MGNCKSYPEPDTSNICTKDSIGSGDTTDHTLKHFCAPINGVLGGEDIRREYCGRIGSGEWEYQGEGGSCNYNDCNKYQDVDSGCCSGCCGISGRKVLCKRKSYLGDPLSCCLKDYAFDENDSKCFNEGKTCFPENRDITSSQCDELVQDYCTGVDLDEDDTSWIDRWGNGSKCIYSLNRNLFGSSGVNVNITSGGYISPVFFNSVSGFESSSKLIDKTFKKYASQGFEVGTLPGLSGYNEFQNILFKICESSPGICQTGLNNLCVTKTTEDLTRNVELIPWCGCYMPNGEYQKYIDTFQINKECTPICARTGNIKLVDGDGITPVECSNDICVIDNVSIEISNSEVGDISFSQMCGGCSGSNVNHKEGERNLGSATCSCVISDLDINASNSSIGGINLSQYCGKKTKCYSDDVEIDCDTKKVKKPNKIIYGIVVSVIVLVIITILILISIIK
;
A
#
# COMPACT_ATOMS: atom_id res chain seq x y z
N MET A 1 -39.25 47.76 -35.37
CA MET A 1 -37.88 47.58 -34.84
C MET A 1 -37.76 46.13 -34.45
N GLY A 2 -36.98 45.35 -35.20
CA GLY A 2 -36.79 43.93 -34.88
C GLY A 2 -36.02 43.78 -33.56
N ASN A 3 -36.35 42.77 -32.77
CA ASN A 3 -35.61 42.46 -31.55
C ASN A 3 -34.17 42.09 -31.93
N CYS A 4 -33.21 42.95 -31.57
CA CYS A 4 -31.80 42.64 -31.73
C CYS A 4 -31.42 41.47 -30.83
N LYS A 5 -30.81 40.45 -31.42
CA LYS A 5 -30.26 39.33 -30.66
C LYS A 5 -29.07 39.84 -29.85
N SER A 6 -29.02 39.53 -28.56
CA SER A 6 -27.82 39.72 -27.77
C SER A 6 -26.78 38.70 -28.24
N TYR A 7 -25.59 39.17 -28.57
CA TYR A 7 -24.48 38.31 -28.95
C TYR A 7 -23.63 38.02 -27.70
N PRO A 8 -23.12 36.80 -27.52
CA PRO A 8 -22.23 36.47 -26.41
C PRO A 8 -20.85 37.14 -26.60
N GLU A 9 -20.16 37.39 -25.50
CA GLU A 9 -18.75 37.79 -25.53
C GLU A 9 -17.87 36.64 -26.02
N PRO A 10 -16.66 36.92 -26.57
CA PRO A 10 -15.70 35.87 -26.93
C PRO A 10 -15.40 34.93 -25.75
N ASP A 11 -15.48 33.62 -26.00
CA ASP A 11 -15.26 32.60 -24.97
C ASP A 11 -13.77 32.32 -24.82
N THR A 12 -13.12 32.99 -23.87
CA THR A 12 -11.69 32.81 -23.56
C THR A 12 -11.47 31.79 -22.44
N SER A 13 -12.38 30.84 -22.25
CA SER A 13 -12.18 29.75 -21.28
C SER A 13 -11.06 28.84 -21.75
N ASN A 14 -10.21 28.39 -20.82
CA ASN A 14 -9.16 27.42 -21.15
C ASN A 14 -9.77 26.06 -21.51
N ILE A 15 -9.07 25.30 -22.34
CA ILE A 15 -9.63 24.11 -22.98
C ILE A 15 -8.73 22.91 -22.70
N CYS A 16 -9.31 21.80 -22.25
CA CYS A 16 -8.57 20.58 -22.05
C CYS A 16 -8.21 19.99 -23.42
N THR A 17 -6.93 20.02 -23.80
CA THR A 17 -6.47 19.43 -25.06
C THR A 17 -5.84 18.07 -24.77
N LYS A 18 -6.20 17.03 -25.52
CA LYS A 18 -5.76 15.64 -25.25
C LYS A 18 -4.33 15.34 -25.73
N ASP A 19 -3.73 16.18 -26.55
CA ASP A 19 -2.49 15.87 -27.28
C ASP A 19 -1.21 16.36 -26.56
N SER A 20 -0.13 15.58 -26.56
CA SER A 20 1.16 15.95 -25.95
C SER A 20 1.94 16.96 -26.79
N ILE A 21 2.48 18.04 -26.18
CA ILE A 21 3.21 19.11 -26.89
C ILE A 21 4.56 18.66 -27.51
N GLY A 22 5.03 17.43 -27.28
CA GLY A 22 6.18 16.83 -27.98
C GLY A 22 5.88 16.26 -29.38
N SER A 23 4.61 16.01 -29.70
CA SER A 23 4.10 15.68 -31.06
C SER A 23 3.22 16.79 -31.64
N GLY A 24 3.05 17.88 -30.87
CA GLY A 24 2.12 18.97 -31.12
C GLY A 24 0.71 18.62 -30.71
N ASP A 25 0.07 19.48 -29.92
CA ASP A 25 -1.32 19.78 -30.24
C ASP A 25 -1.28 20.46 -31.61
N THR A 26 -1.49 19.65 -32.64
CA THR A 26 -1.49 20.10 -34.03
C THR A 26 -2.80 20.78 -34.39
N THR A 27 -3.78 20.77 -33.48
CA THR A 27 -5.10 21.30 -33.76
C THR A 27 -5.16 22.78 -33.46
N ASP A 28 -5.34 23.56 -34.51
CA ASP A 28 -5.66 24.97 -34.40
C ASP A 28 -7.04 25.11 -33.74
N HIS A 29 -7.09 25.83 -32.63
CA HIS A 29 -8.33 26.12 -31.92
C HIS A 29 -8.95 27.41 -32.44
N THR A 30 -10.19 27.34 -32.92
CA THR A 30 -10.96 28.52 -33.30
C THR A 30 -11.72 29.08 -32.10
N LEU A 31 -11.38 30.30 -31.67
CA LEU A 31 -12.04 30.95 -30.53
C LEU A 31 -13.54 31.18 -30.82
N LYS A 32 -14.41 30.67 -29.95
CA LYS A 32 -15.86 30.82 -30.10
C LYS A 32 -16.28 32.26 -29.84
N HIS A 33 -17.28 32.73 -30.60
CA HIS A 33 -17.88 34.06 -30.49
C HIS A 33 -16.93 35.23 -30.76
N PHE A 34 -15.76 34.94 -31.35
CA PHE A 34 -14.77 35.95 -31.72
C PHE A 34 -14.78 36.22 -33.23
N CYS A 35 -14.78 37.50 -33.59
CA CYS A 35 -14.53 37.94 -34.96
C CYS A 35 -13.81 39.30 -34.95
N ALA A 36 -12.74 39.45 -35.72
CA ALA A 36 -11.97 40.70 -35.80
C ALA A 36 -11.77 41.18 -37.25
N PRO A 37 -11.47 42.48 -37.48
CA PRO A 37 -11.12 43.00 -38.79
C PRO A 37 -9.96 42.23 -39.44
N ILE A 38 -9.94 42.17 -40.78
CA ILE A 38 -8.86 41.53 -41.56
C ILE A 38 -7.51 42.24 -41.31
N ASN A 39 -6.40 41.49 -41.36
CA ASN A 39 -5.05 42.05 -41.18
C ASN A 39 -4.77 43.30 -42.03
N GLY A 40 -4.04 44.26 -41.45
CA GLY A 40 -3.72 45.55 -42.09
C GLY A 40 -4.81 46.61 -41.97
N VAL A 41 -6.01 46.25 -41.50
CA VAL A 41 -7.11 47.17 -41.21
C VAL A 41 -7.37 47.19 -39.71
N LEU A 42 -7.19 48.36 -39.07
CA LEU A 42 -7.59 48.62 -37.68
C LEU A 42 -6.96 47.71 -36.60
N GLY A 43 -5.78 47.13 -36.82
CA GLY A 43 -5.07 46.34 -35.78
C GLY A 43 -5.66 44.94 -35.51
N GLY A 44 -6.34 44.35 -36.49
CA GLY A 44 -6.98 43.03 -36.33
C GLY A 44 -6.03 41.91 -35.87
N GLU A 45 -4.76 41.90 -36.28
CA GLU A 45 -3.78 40.92 -35.81
C GLU A 45 -3.50 41.05 -34.30
N ASP A 46 -3.32 42.28 -33.81
CA ASP A 46 -3.02 42.54 -32.40
C ASP A 46 -4.18 42.08 -31.50
N ILE A 47 -5.43 42.33 -31.92
CA ILE A 47 -6.63 41.87 -31.22
C ILE A 47 -6.67 40.34 -31.19
N ARG A 48 -6.38 39.67 -32.32
CA ARG A 48 -6.34 38.20 -32.38
C ARG A 48 -5.28 37.61 -31.46
N ARG A 49 -4.08 38.22 -31.46
CA ARG A 49 -2.98 37.83 -30.58
C ARG A 49 -3.32 38.01 -29.11
N GLU A 50 -3.94 39.13 -28.77
CA GLU A 50 -4.43 39.42 -27.43
C GLU A 50 -5.44 38.36 -26.95
N TYR A 51 -6.46 38.07 -27.76
CA TYR A 51 -7.51 37.13 -27.37
C TYR A 51 -7.05 35.68 -27.30
N CYS A 52 -6.12 35.24 -28.16
CA CYS A 52 -5.46 33.94 -27.96
C CYS A 52 -4.73 33.88 -26.62
N GLY A 53 -4.03 34.95 -26.23
CA GLY A 53 -3.34 35.04 -24.94
C GLY A 53 -4.26 34.98 -23.72
N ARG A 54 -5.58 35.21 -23.89
CA ARG A 54 -6.58 35.15 -22.83
C ARG A 54 -7.13 33.74 -22.55
N ILE A 55 -7.08 32.80 -23.51
CA ILE A 55 -7.61 31.42 -23.37
C ILE A 55 -6.96 30.70 -22.18
N GLY A 56 -5.68 30.91 -21.98
CA GLY A 56 -4.92 30.39 -20.85
C GLY A 56 -3.63 31.18 -20.79
N SER A 57 -3.51 32.08 -19.81
CA SER A 57 -2.39 33.03 -19.76
C SER A 57 -1.04 32.30 -19.86
N GLY A 58 -0.30 32.54 -20.93
CA GLY A 58 0.99 31.94 -21.24
C GLY A 58 0.96 30.58 -21.95
N GLU A 59 -0.21 29.94 -22.11
CA GLU A 59 -0.33 28.59 -22.70
C GLU A 59 -0.63 28.60 -24.20
N TRP A 60 -1.20 29.69 -24.70
CA TRP A 60 -1.69 29.79 -26.08
C TRP A 60 -0.97 30.90 -26.84
N GLU A 61 -0.84 30.71 -28.15
CA GLU A 61 -0.32 31.69 -29.08
C GLU A 61 -1.18 31.80 -30.33
N TYR A 62 -1.06 32.95 -31.00
CA TYR A 62 -1.74 33.21 -32.26
C TYR A 62 -1.05 32.47 -33.40
N GLN A 63 -1.83 31.68 -34.15
CA GLN A 63 -1.34 30.86 -35.25
C GLN A 63 -1.77 31.41 -36.63
N GLY A 64 -2.90 32.13 -36.70
CA GLY A 64 -3.36 32.71 -37.95
C GLY A 64 -4.82 33.15 -37.95
N GLU A 65 -5.27 33.61 -39.12
CA GLU A 65 -6.68 33.91 -39.36
C GLU A 65 -7.47 32.62 -39.59
N GLY A 66 -8.65 32.53 -38.98
CA GLY A 66 -9.59 31.43 -39.18
C GLY A 66 -10.58 31.69 -40.32
N GLY A 67 -11.71 30.98 -40.28
CA GLY A 67 -12.82 31.19 -41.20
C GLY A 67 -13.36 32.62 -41.23
N SER A 68 -14.10 32.97 -42.29
CA SER A 68 -14.81 34.25 -42.38
C SER A 68 -15.91 34.35 -41.31
N CYS A 69 -16.13 35.57 -40.81
CA CYS A 69 -17.20 35.92 -39.87
C CYS A 69 -17.61 37.38 -40.09
N ASN A 70 -18.59 37.89 -39.31
CA ASN A 70 -18.87 39.31 -39.25
C ASN A 70 -18.63 39.80 -37.82
N TYR A 71 -17.86 40.87 -37.65
CA TYR A 71 -17.65 41.49 -36.36
C TYR A 71 -18.62 42.66 -36.17
N ASN A 72 -19.03 42.89 -34.93
CA ASN A 72 -19.86 44.03 -34.58
C ASN A 72 -19.05 45.34 -34.69
N ASP A 73 -19.42 46.30 -35.54
CA ASP A 73 -18.68 47.57 -35.67
C ASP A 73 -18.64 48.40 -34.38
N CYS A 74 -19.65 48.25 -33.52
CA CYS A 74 -19.69 48.78 -32.16
C CYS A 74 -18.82 47.99 -31.19
N ASN A 75 -18.56 46.71 -31.45
CA ASN A 75 -17.73 45.82 -30.63
C ASN A 75 -16.83 44.92 -31.51
N LYS A 76 -15.66 45.44 -31.88
CA LYS A 76 -14.85 44.95 -33.02
C LYS A 76 -14.22 43.55 -32.85
N TYR A 77 -14.53 42.82 -31.79
CA TYR A 77 -14.03 41.48 -31.52
C TYR A 77 -15.16 40.44 -31.36
N GLN A 78 -16.42 40.84 -31.47
CA GLN A 78 -17.59 39.99 -31.23
C GLN A 78 -18.16 39.45 -32.54
N ASP A 79 -18.34 38.12 -32.64
CA ASP A 79 -18.96 37.44 -33.78
C ASP A 79 -20.47 37.68 -33.80
N VAL A 80 -20.98 38.22 -34.92
CA VAL A 80 -22.39 38.59 -35.11
C VAL A 80 -22.93 38.13 -36.45
N ASP A 81 -24.25 38.06 -36.57
CA ASP A 81 -24.91 37.79 -37.85
C ASP A 81 -24.74 38.97 -38.81
N SER A 82 -24.85 38.72 -40.12
CA SER A 82 -24.79 39.79 -41.13
C SER A 82 -25.97 40.75 -41.01
N GLY A 83 -25.73 42.05 -41.19
CA GLY A 83 -26.77 43.10 -41.18
C GLY A 83 -26.53 44.13 -40.07
N CYS A 84 -27.47 45.08 -39.92
CA CYS A 84 -27.37 46.15 -38.93
C CYS A 84 -28.49 46.03 -37.89
N CYS A 85 -28.14 46.16 -36.61
CA CYS A 85 -29.07 46.15 -35.51
C CYS A 85 -28.76 47.30 -34.55
N SER A 86 -29.76 48.15 -34.27
CA SER A 86 -29.63 49.31 -33.38
C SER A 86 -28.46 50.24 -33.71
N GLY A 87 -28.15 50.40 -35.01
CA GLY A 87 -27.03 51.24 -35.47
C GLY A 87 -25.67 50.57 -35.46
N CYS A 88 -25.58 49.31 -35.01
CA CYS A 88 -24.38 48.50 -35.07
C CYS A 88 -24.49 47.48 -36.22
N CYS A 89 -23.51 47.45 -37.12
CA CYS A 89 -23.50 46.61 -38.30
C CYS A 89 -22.44 45.49 -38.18
N GLY A 90 -22.81 44.30 -38.61
CA GLY A 90 -21.87 43.21 -38.86
C GLY A 90 -20.99 43.55 -40.07
N ILE A 91 -19.70 43.76 -39.85
CA ILE A 91 -18.69 44.01 -40.89
C ILE A 91 -17.87 42.74 -41.11
N SER A 92 -17.54 42.43 -42.36
CA SER A 92 -16.74 41.26 -42.69
C SER A 92 -15.40 41.23 -41.95
N GLY A 93 -15.12 40.11 -41.29
CA GLY A 93 -13.90 39.86 -40.54
C GLY A 93 -13.44 38.41 -40.65
N ARG A 94 -12.47 38.05 -39.81
CA ARG A 94 -11.95 36.69 -39.68
C ARG A 94 -11.93 36.26 -38.23
N LYS A 95 -12.18 34.97 -38.03
CA LYS A 95 -11.97 34.31 -36.74
C LYS A 95 -10.47 34.26 -36.42
N VAL A 96 -10.15 33.83 -35.22
CA VAL A 96 -8.76 33.59 -34.81
C VAL A 96 -8.50 32.10 -34.67
N LEU A 97 -7.34 31.67 -35.16
CA LEU A 97 -6.76 30.36 -34.87
C LEU A 97 -5.69 30.54 -33.80
N CYS A 98 -5.89 29.87 -32.67
CA CYS A 98 -4.96 29.83 -31.56
C CYS A 98 -4.36 28.43 -31.46
N LYS A 99 -3.07 28.36 -31.15
CA LYS A 99 -2.37 27.10 -30.94
C LYS A 99 -1.80 27.04 -29.52
N ARG A 100 -1.87 25.88 -28.88
CA ARG A 100 -1.28 25.67 -27.56
C ARG A 100 0.23 25.53 -27.71
N LYS A 101 0.98 26.33 -26.95
CA LYS A 101 2.45 26.31 -26.93
C LYS A 101 3.04 25.72 -25.65
N SER A 102 2.28 25.71 -24.55
CA SER A 102 2.73 25.12 -23.29
C SER A 102 1.59 24.62 -22.41
N TYR A 103 1.97 23.76 -21.47
CA TYR A 103 1.17 23.35 -20.32
C TYR A 103 1.83 23.91 -19.07
N LEU A 104 1.08 24.68 -18.28
CA LEU A 104 1.61 25.39 -17.11
C LEU A 104 0.97 24.91 -15.80
N GLY A 105 0.17 23.84 -15.82
CA GLY A 105 -0.37 23.24 -14.61
C GLY A 105 0.73 22.60 -13.77
N ASP A 106 0.63 22.73 -12.44
CA ASP A 106 1.56 22.09 -11.51
C ASP A 106 1.59 20.56 -11.71
N PRO A 107 2.76 19.97 -12.04
CA PRO A 107 2.86 18.55 -12.39
C PRO A 107 2.29 17.60 -11.34
N LEU A 108 2.61 17.81 -10.06
CA LEU A 108 2.15 16.96 -8.97
C LEU A 108 0.64 17.09 -8.78
N SER A 109 0.13 18.32 -8.68
CA SER A 109 -1.29 18.58 -8.52
C SER A 109 -2.13 17.99 -9.67
N CYS A 110 -1.58 18.00 -10.88
CA CYS A 110 -2.18 17.37 -12.04
C CYS A 110 -2.23 15.84 -11.89
N CYS A 111 -1.13 15.21 -11.47
CA CYS A 111 -1.09 13.77 -11.21
C CYS A 111 -2.15 13.35 -10.17
N LEU A 112 -2.27 14.10 -9.07
CA LEU A 112 -3.20 13.78 -7.98
C LEU A 112 -4.68 13.98 -8.35
N LYS A 113 -4.99 14.65 -9.48
CA LYS A 113 -6.35 14.81 -10.00
C LYS A 113 -6.83 13.62 -10.81
N ASP A 114 -5.91 12.89 -11.44
CA ASP A 114 -6.14 11.68 -12.23
C ASP A 114 -7.29 11.83 -13.25
N TYR A 115 -7.11 12.75 -14.20
CA TYR A 115 -8.05 12.98 -15.29
C TYR A 115 -8.26 11.72 -16.16
N ALA A 116 -7.24 10.88 -16.31
CA ALA A 116 -7.34 9.64 -17.09
C ALA A 116 -8.37 8.64 -16.51
N PHE A 117 -8.59 8.66 -15.20
CA PHE A 117 -9.60 7.82 -14.56
C PHE A 117 -11.01 8.40 -14.65
N ASP A 118 -11.13 9.72 -14.58
CA ASP A 118 -12.41 10.44 -14.60
C ASP A 118 -12.22 11.68 -15.48
N GLU A 119 -12.54 11.52 -16.78
CA GLU A 119 -12.34 12.48 -17.88
C GLU A 119 -13.15 13.80 -17.74
N ASN A 120 -13.44 14.21 -16.51
CA ASN A 120 -14.00 15.51 -16.17
C ASN A 120 -12.98 16.62 -16.45
N ASP A 121 -13.31 17.53 -17.37
CA ASP A 121 -12.44 18.64 -17.77
C ASP A 121 -11.91 19.48 -16.58
N SER A 122 -12.62 19.58 -15.46
CA SER A 122 -12.12 20.28 -14.27
C SER A 122 -10.85 19.65 -13.67
N LYS A 123 -10.61 18.36 -13.91
CA LYS A 123 -9.39 17.65 -13.51
C LYS A 123 -8.22 17.87 -14.47
N CYS A 124 -8.50 18.36 -15.67
CA CYS A 124 -7.50 18.68 -16.67
C CYS A 124 -6.79 20.02 -16.41
N PHE A 125 -7.23 20.79 -15.42
CA PHE A 125 -6.64 22.07 -15.06
C PHE A 125 -6.15 22.09 -13.62
N ASN A 126 -5.06 22.80 -13.35
CA ASN A 126 -4.60 23.22 -12.03
C ASN A 126 -4.58 24.75 -12.00
N GLU A 127 -5.39 25.37 -11.14
CA GLU A 127 -5.50 26.84 -11.03
C GLU A 127 -5.73 27.57 -12.37
N GLY A 128 -6.55 26.97 -13.24
CA GLY A 128 -6.85 27.51 -14.59
C GLY A 128 -5.72 27.30 -15.62
N LYS A 129 -4.59 26.70 -15.24
CA LYS A 129 -3.55 26.22 -16.14
C LYS A 129 -3.82 24.78 -16.54
N THR A 130 -3.49 24.41 -17.77
CA THR A 130 -3.76 23.08 -18.30
C THR A 130 -2.67 22.11 -17.86
N CYS A 131 -3.08 20.96 -17.36
CA CYS A 131 -2.19 19.88 -16.99
C CYS A 131 -1.51 19.29 -18.22
N PHE A 132 -0.20 19.01 -18.11
CA PHE A 132 0.53 18.28 -19.13
C PHE A 132 -0.07 16.87 -19.31
N PRO A 133 -0.28 16.35 -20.54
CA PRO A 133 -0.96 15.08 -20.74
C PRO A 133 -0.36 13.89 -20.00
N GLU A 134 0.97 13.79 -19.90
CA GLU A 134 1.63 12.72 -19.15
C GLU A 134 1.42 12.84 -17.63
N ASN A 135 1.03 14.01 -17.14
CA ASN A 135 0.68 14.27 -15.74
C ASN A 135 -0.82 14.13 -15.45
N ARG A 136 -1.61 13.58 -16.38
CA ARG A 136 -3.07 13.42 -16.21
C ARG A 136 -3.48 12.03 -15.77
N ASP A 137 -2.57 11.08 -15.77
CA ASP A 137 -2.77 9.72 -15.28
C ASP A 137 -1.85 9.51 -14.08
N ILE A 138 -2.43 9.28 -12.90
CA ILE A 138 -1.65 9.09 -11.68
C ILE A 138 -0.72 7.86 -11.75
N THR A 139 -1.01 6.93 -12.66
CA THR A 139 -0.24 5.70 -12.89
C THR A 139 0.82 5.84 -13.99
N SER A 140 0.96 7.04 -14.60
CA SER A 140 2.00 7.29 -15.59
C SER A 140 3.40 7.28 -14.97
N SER A 141 4.42 6.98 -15.78
CA SER A 141 5.82 7.05 -15.34
C SER A 141 6.23 8.43 -14.81
N GLN A 142 5.66 9.50 -15.37
CA GLN A 142 5.92 10.89 -14.98
C GLN A 142 5.27 11.20 -13.63
N CYS A 143 4.12 10.62 -13.35
CA CYS A 143 3.46 10.76 -12.07
C CYS A 143 4.04 9.86 -10.99
N ASP A 144 4.57 8.68 -11.34
CA ASP A 144 5.07 7.71 -10.38
C ASP A 144 6.13 8.32 -9.44
N GLU A 145 7.13 9.02 -9.97
CA GLU A 145 8.16 9.67 -9.15
C GLU A 145 7.60 10.81 -8.30
N LEU A 146 6.79 11.70 -8.89
CA LEU A 146 6.19 12.83 -8.20
C LEU A 146 5.28 12.39 -7.05
N VAL A 147 4.46 11.36 -7.29
CA VAL A 147 3.54 10.82 -6.29
C VAL A 147 4.30 10.04 -5.23
N GLN A 148 5.36 9.31 -5.59
CA GLN A 148 6.23 8.66 -4.60
C GLN A 148 6.85 9.68 -3.65
N ASP A 149 7.41 10.76 -4.19
CA ASP A 149 8.07 11.79 -3.41
C ASP A 149 7.07 12.51 -2.50
N TYR A 150 5.87 12.83 -3.03
CA TYR A 150 4.76 13.35 -2.25
C TYR A 150 4.33 12.37 -1.14
N CYS A 151 4.16 11.09 -1.43
CA CYS A 151 3.68 10.13 -0.43
C CYS A 151 4.73 9.79 0.62
N THR A 152 6.01 10.04 0.36
CA THR A 152 7.11 9.76 1.29
C THR A 152 7.68 11.03 1.93
N GLY A 153 7.10 12.20 1.63
CA GLY A 153 7.53 13.48 2.20
C GLY A 153 8.94 13.89 1.77
N VAL A 154 9.40 13.46 0.60
CA VAL A 154 10.68 13.90 0.02
C VAL A 154 10.63 15.38 -0.35
N ASP A 155 9.44 15.89 -0.65
CA ASP A 155 9.15 17.32 -0.87
C ASP A 155 9.13 18.16 0.41
N LEU A 156 9.26 17.53 1.59
CA LEU A 156 9.23 18.18 2.90
C LEU A 156 10.61 18.17 3.57
N ASP A 157 10.73 18.94 4.65
CA ASP A 157 11.91 18.90 5.51
C ASP A 157 12.08 17.49 6.12
N GLU A 158 13.33 17.12 6.43
CA GLU A 158 13.69 15.76 6.86
C GLU A 158 12.90 15.30 8.10
N ASP A 159 12.70 16.22 9.06
CA ASP A 159 12.00 16.02 10.33
C ASP A 159 10.48 16.24 10.24
N ASP A 160 9.95 16.67 9.10
CA ASP A 160 8.51 16.90 8.93
C ASP A 160 7.77 15.56 8.82
N THR A 161 6.82 15.31 9.73
CA THR A 161 6.02 14.09 9.79
C THR A 161 4.65 14.23 9.13
N SER A 162 4.30 15.40 8.58
CA SER A 162 2.98 15.66 7.96
C SER A 162 2.75 14.83 6.69
N TRP A 163 3.78 14.22 6.11
CA TRP A 163 3.61 13.23 5.04
C TRP A 163 2.79 12.02 5.48
N ILE A 164 2.79 11.67 6.78
CA ILE A 164 1.99 10.58 7.33
C ILE A 164 0.49 10.85 7.12
N ASP A 165 0.06 12.11 7.28
CA ASP A 165 -1.35 12.49 7.10
C ASP A 165 -1.81 12.31 5.63
N ARG A 166 -0.87 12.24 4.68
CA ARG A 166 -1.13 11.98 3.26
C ARG A 166 -1.55 10.52 2.98
N TRP A 167 -1.54 9.65 3.99
CA TRP A 167 -1.94 8.24 3.91
C TRP A 167 -3.29 7.92 4.55
N GLY A 168 -4.00 8.92 5.09
CA GLY A 168 -5.30 8.73 5.73
C GLY A 168 -6.38 8.10 4.82
N ASN A 169 -7.56 7.83 5.39
CA ASN A 169 -8.68 7.29 4.63
C ASN A 169 -9.12 8.26 3.51
N GLY A 170 -9.27 7.76 2.29
CA GLY A 170 -9.59 8.58 1.11
C GLY A 170 -8.44 9.47 0.62
N SER A 171 -7.24 9.29 1.16
CA SER A 171 -6.07 10.07 0.77
C SER A 171 -5.57 9.75 -0.64
N LYS A 172 -4.74 10.66 -1.17
CA LYS A 172 -4.17 10.52 -2.51
C LYS A 172 -3.13 9.42 -2.61
N CYS A 173 -2.44 9.08 -1.53
CA CYS A 173 -1.46 7.98 -1.53
C CYS A 173 -2.15 6.61 -1.59
N ILE A 174 -3.21 6.41 -0.82
CA ILE A 174 -4.02 5.19 -0.91
C ILE A 174 -4.72 5.11 -2.26
N TYR A 175 -5.23 6.23 -2.78
CA TYR A 175 -5.81 6.27 -4.12
C TYR A 175 -4.80 5.89 -5.21
N SER A 176 -3.58 6.44 -5.15
CA SER A 176 -2.50 6.09 -6.08
C SER A 176 -2.16 4.60 -6.06
N LEU A 177 -1.99 4.01 -4.87
CA LEU A 177 -1.76 2.57 -4.74
C LEU A 177 -2.89 1.76 -5.35
N ASN A 178 -4.15 2.08 -5.03
CA ASN A 178 -5.29 1.38 -5.61
C ASN A 178 -5.33 1.52 -7.13
N ARG A 179 -4.99 2.69 -7.68
CA ARG A 179 -4.94 2.93 -9.12
C ARG A 179 -3.81 2.15 -9.81
N ASN A 180 -2.63 2.10 -9.20
CA ASN A 180 -1.49 1.34 -9.70
C ASN A 180 -1.73 -0.17 -9.65
N LEU A 181 -2.33 -0.68 -8.57
CA LEU A 181 -2.53 -2.11 -8.37
C LEU A 181 -3.76 -2.65 -9.11
N PHE A 182 -4.86 -1.91 -9.10
CA PHE A 182 -6.18 -2.43 -9.52
C PHE A 182 -6.73 -1.71 -10.76
N GLY A 183 -6.07 -0.65 -11.23
CA GLY A 183 -6.47 0.05 -12.44
C GLY A 183 -7.78 0.82 -12.30
N SER A 184 -8.53 0.87 -13.40
CA SER A 184 -9.85 1.49 -13.48
C SER A 184 -10.99 0.47 -13.34
N SER A 185 -10.66 -0.73 -12.88
CA SER A 185 -11.61 -1.82 -12.69
C SER A 185 -12.76 -1.30 -11.84
N GLY A 186 -14.00 -1.33 -12.33
CA GLY A 186 -15.19 -0.90 -11.58
C GLY A 186 -15.50 -1.78 -10.35
N VAL A 187 -14.50 -2.49 -9.84
CA VAL A 187 -14.51 -3.30 -8.64
C VAL A 187 -14.05 -2.43 -7.48
N ASN A 188 -14.85 -2.38 -6.41
CA ASN A 188 -14.51 -1.69 -5.17
C ASN A 188 -13.46 -2.49 -4.36
N VAL A 189 -12.26 -2.64 -4.90
CA VAL A 189 -11.10 -3.19 -4.17
C VAL A 189 -10.36 -2.03 -3.49
N ASN A 190 -9.96 -2.22 -2.24
CA ASN A 190 -9.19 -1.22 -1.51
C ASN A 190 -8.06 -1.92 -0.76
N ILE A 191 -6.82 -1.49 -1.01
CA ILE A 191 -5.61 -2.02 -0.38
C ILE A 191 -5.59 -1.90 1.16
N THR A 192 -6.46 -1.08 1.74
CA THR A 192 -6.57 -0.90 3.20
C THR A 192 -7.71 -1.70 3.84
N SER A 193 -8.32 -2.67 3.13
CA SER A 193 -9.44 -3.47 3.67
C SER A 193 -9.06 -4.42 4.81
N GLY A 194 -7.79 -4.78 4.97
CA GLY A 194 -7.32 -5.67 6.04
C GLY A 194 -7.57 -7.14 5.76
N GLY A 195 -7.16 -7.60 4.57
CA GLY A 195 -7.32 -8.99 4.16
C GLY A 195 -6.87 -9.21 2.73
N TYR A 196 -6.44 -10.44 2.44
CA TYR A 196 -5.82 -10.77 1.17
C TYR A 196 -6.69 -10.44 -0.04
N ILE A 197 -6.09 -9.73 -1.01
CA ILE A 197 -6.71 -9.41 -2.29
C ILE A 197 -6.31 -10.46 -3.33
N SER A 198 -7.31 -11.08 -3.96
CA SER A 198 -7.07 -12.12 -4.98
C SER A 198 -6.22 -11.61 -6.16
N PRO A 199 -5.32 -12.44 -6.73
CA PRO A 199 -4.41 -12.02 -7.80
C PRO A 199 -5.15 -11.55 -9.07
N VAL A 200 -6.40 -12.00 -9.26
CA VAL A 200 -7.23 -11.64 -10.41
C VAL A 200 -7.58 -10.14 -10.47
N PHE A 201 -7.41 -9.40 -9.38
CA PHE A 201 -7.68 -7.97 -9.32
C PHE A 201 -6.47 -7.12 -9.69
N PHE A 202 -5.26 -7.69 -9.71
CA PHE A 202 -4.05 -6.95 -10.06
C PHE A 202 -3.99 -6.76 -11.57
N ASN A 203 -3.88 -5.51 -12.02
CA ASN A 203 -4.03 -5.16 -13.43
C ASN A 203 -2.71 -4.96 -14.18
N SER A 204 -1.61 -4.71 -13.48
CA SER A 204 -0.33 -4.32 -14.09
C SER A 204 0.87 -4.74 -13.24
N VAL A 205 1.85 -5.37 -13.89
CA VAL A 205 3.16 -5.67 -13.28
C VAL A 205 3.92 -4.38 -12.95
N SER A 206 3.93 -3.40 -13.85
CA SER A 206 4.62 -2.13 -13.59
C SER A 206 3.97 -1.37 -12.43
N GLY A 207 2.64 -1.43 -12.33
CA GLY A 207 1.91 -0.82 -11.22
C GLY A 207 2.21 -1.51 -9.88
N PHE A 208 2.39 -2.83 -9.89
CA PHE A 208 2.84 -3.60 -8.73
C PHE A 208 4.27 -3.22 -8.31
N GLU A 209 5.22 -3.15 -9.26
CA GLU A 209 6.60 -2.74 -9.00
C GLU A 209 6.70 -1.32 -8.43
N SER A 210 6.01 -0.36 -9.04
CA SER A 210 5.92 1.03 -8.55
C SER A 210 5.32 1.10 -7.15
N SER A 211 4.27 0.31 -6.87
CA SER A 211 3.66 0.23 -5.55
C SER A 211 4.60 -0.37 -4.50
N SER A 212 5.36 -1.42 -4.86
CA SER A 212 6.38 -2.00 -3.99
C SER A 212 7.50 -1.01 -3.68
N LYS A 213 7.99 -0.28 -4.69
CA LYS A 213 9.00 0.77 -4.51
C LYS A 213 8.51 1.89 -3.59
N LEU A 214 7.26 2.33 -3.77
CA LEU A 214 6.63 3.32 -2.89
C LEU A 214 6.61 2.82 -1.44
N ILE A 215 6.11 1.62 -1.21
CA ILE A 215 6.02 1.06 0.15
C ILE A 215 7.40 0.86 0.78
N ASP A 216 8.40 0.38 0.04
CA ASP A 216 9.78 0.28 0.55
C ASP A 216 10.36 1.66 0.94
N LYS A 217 10.16 2.70 0.13
CA LYS A 217 10.53 4.08 0.50
C LYS A 217 9.78 4.53 1.75
N THR A 218 8.51 4.20 1.88
CA THR A 218 7.68 4.52 3.06
C THR A 218 8.25 3.86 4.32
N PHE A 219 8.60 2.56 4.28
CA PHE A 219 9.26 1.88 5.42
C PHE A 219 10.56 2.58 5.82
N LYS A 220 11.40 2.94 4.83
CA LYS A 220 12.68 3.63 5.07
C LYS A 220 12.48 5.01 5.70
N LYS A 221 11.55 5.83 5.16
CA LYS A 221 11.24 7.15 5.72
C LYS A 221 10.70 7.02 7.14
N TYR A 222 9.75 6.11 7.37
CA TYR A 222 9.17 5.85 8.68
C TYR A 222 10.24 5.50 9.73
N ALA A 223 11.14 4.57 9.40
CA ALA A 223 12.27 4.21 10.26
C ALA A 223 13.27 5.36 10.46
N SER A 224 13.56 6.13 9.40
CA SER A 224 14.51 7.25 9.49
C SER A 224 14.05 8.37 10.44
N GLN A 225 12.73 8.52 10.64
CA GLN A 225 12.15 9.48 11.57
C GLN A 225 12.03 8.93 13.02
N GLY A 226 12.64 7.77 13.29
CA GLY A 226 12.66 7.17 14.62
C GLY A 226 11.39 6.42 15.00
N PHE A 227 10.48 6.17 14.05
CA PHE A 227 9.34 5.29 14.26
C PHE A 227 9.73 3.83 14.04
N GLU A 228 9.17 2.93 14.84
CA GLU A 228 9.39 1.48 14.73
C GLU A 228 8.04 0.78 14.61
N VAL A 229 7.86 -0.02 13.54
CA VAL A 229 6.65 -0.83 13.38
C VAL A 229 6.62 -1.95 14.42
N GLY A 230 5.43 -2.32 14.88
CA GLY A 230 5.26 -3.22 16.02
C GLY A 230 5.59 -2.56 17.37
N THR A 231 5.64 -1.23 17.43
CA THR A 231 5.69 -0.51 18.71
C THR A 231 4.27 -0.43 19.30
N LEU A 232 4.12 -0.57 20.61
CA LEU A 232 2.83 -0.44 21.32
C LEU A 232 2.39 1.04 21.47
N PRO A 233 1.07 1.31 21.48
CA PRO A 233 0.56 2.66 21.78
C PRO A 233 1.11 3.22 23.10
N GLY A 234 1.61 4.46 23.04
CA GLY A 234 2.16 5.15 24.21
C GLY A 234 3.66 4.93 24.45
N LEU A 235 4.32 4.04 23.68
CA LEU A 235 5.78 3.91 23.69
C LEU A 235 6.44 4.85 22.66
N SER A 236 7.70 5.20 22.91
CA SER A 236 8.50 5.97 21.95
C SER A 236 8.69 5.14 20.67
N GLY A 237 8.52 5.78 19.51
CA GLY A 237 8.53 5.12 18.20
C GLY A 237 7.16 4.69 17.70
N TYR A 238 6.10 4.78 18.52
CA TYR A 238 4.72 4.52 18.09
C TYR A 238 4.18 5.64 17.20
N ASN A 239 3.55 5.27 16.08
CA ASN A 239 2.68 6.14 15.33
C ASN A 239 1.53 5.33 14.72
N GLU A 240 0.30 5.85 14.75
CA GLU A 240 -0.91 5.15 14.26
C GLU A 240 -0.84 4.76 12.79
N PHE A 241 0.01 5.42 11.98
CA PHE A 241 0.26 5.08 10.59
C PHE A 241 0.70 3.64 10.37
N GLN A 242 1.39 3.02 11.34
CA GLN A 242 1.75 1.60 11.21
C GLN A 242 0.52 0.71 11.02
N ASN A 243 -0.65 1.10 11.53
CA ASN A 243 -1.89 0.34 11.33
C ASN A 243 -2.39 0.41 9.88
N ILE A 244 -2.16 1.54 9.20
CA ILE A 244 -2.47 1.70 7.77
C ILE A 244 -1.49 0.86 6.96
N LEU A 245 -0.19 0.98 7.26
CA LEU A 245 0.86 0.22 6.60
C LEU A 245 0.65 -1.30 6.79
N PHE A 246 0.23 -1.71 7.99
CA PHE A 246 -0.11 -3.10 8.29
C PHE A 246 -1.24 -3.61 7.39
N LYS A 247 -2.36 -2.87 7.31
CA LYS A 247 -3.50 -3.24 6.44
C LYS A 247 -3.11 -3.34 4.97
N ILE A 248 -2.23 -2.45 4.51
CA ILE A 248 -1.67 -2.50 3.15
C ILE A 248 -0.91 -3.83 2.95
N CYS A 249 0.01 -4.14 3.86
CA CYS A 249 0.82 -5.34 3.78
C CYS A 249 0.03 -6.63 4.00
N GLU A 250 -1.01 -6.61 4.83
CA GLU A 250 -1.91 -7.75 5.00
C GLU A 250 -2.71 -8.01 3.71
N SER A 251 -3.12 -6.94 3.02
CA SER A 251 -3.93 -7.04 1.81
C SER A 251 -3.11 -7.41 0.57
N SER A 252 -1.88 -6.94 0.47
CA SER A 252 -0.90 -7.32 -0.55
C SER A 252 0.49 -7.48 0.07
N PRO A 253 0.84 -8.68 0.56
CA PRO A 253 2.11 -8.88 1.25
C PRO A 253 3.35 -8.61 0.38
N GLY A 254 3.26 -8.91 -0.92
CA GLY A 254 4.42 -8.80 -1.79
C GLY A 254 4.92 -7.38 -2.04
N ILE A 255 4.05 -6.37 -2.05
CA ILE A 255 4.53 -4.98 -2.16
C ILE A 255 5.34 -4.55 -0.92
N CYS A 256 5.16 -5.25 0.21
CA CYS A 256 5.89 -4.99 1.45
C CYS A 256 7.12 -5.89 1.66
N GLN A 257 7.34 -6.90 0.82
CA GLN A 257 8.35 -7.95 1.05
C GLN A 257 9.76 -7.40 1.31
N THR A 258 10.20 -6.41 0.53
CA THR A 258 11.51 -5.77 0.72
C THR A 258 11.61 -5.06 2.06
N GLY A 259 10.59 -4.26 2.42
CA GLY A 259 10.54 -3.55 3.70
C GLY A 259 10.53 -4.50 4.90
N LEU A 260 9.71 -5.56 4.83
CA LEU A 260 9.58 -6.57 5.88
C LEU A 260 10.86 -7.39 6.05
N ASN A 261 11.50 -7.81 4.95
CA ASN A 261 12.79 -8.51 5.04
C ASN A 261 13.85 -7.64 5.72
N ASN A 262 13.96 -6.36 5.35
CA ASN A 262 14.92 -5.45 5.95
C ASN A 262 14.63 -5.19 7.44
N LEU A 263 13.36 -5.05 7.80
CA LEU A 263 12.91 -4.86 9.18
C LEU A 263 13.20 -6.07 10.07
N CYS A 264 12.93 -7.27 9.55
CA CYS A 264 12.87 -8.49 10.35
C CYS A 264 14.17 -9.31 10.31
N VAL A 265 15.16 -8.94 9.48
CA VAL A 265 16.43 -9.67 9.33
C VAL A 265 17.25 -9.79 10.62
N THR A 266 17.08 -8.87 11.58
CA THR A 266 17.78 -8.93 12.87
C THR A 266 16.90 -9.41 14.02
N LYS A 267 15.63 -9.74 13.77
CA LYS A 267 14.69 -10.16 14.80
C LYS A 267 14.79 -11.67 15.00
N THR A 268 14.67 -12.07 16.25
CA THR A 268 14.68 -13.47 16.68
C THR A 268 13.33 -13.88 17.25
N THR A 269 13.13 -15.18 17.41
CA THR A 269 11.95 -15.75 18.08
C THR A 269 11.77 -15.18 19.49
N GLU A 270 12.86 -14.97 20.23
CA GLU A 270 12.85 -14.39 21.57
C GLU A 270 12.45 -12.91 21.57
N ASP A 271 12.79 -12.16 20.52
CA ASP A 271 12.33 -10.78 20.38
C ASP A 271 10.80 -10.71 20.19
N LEU A 272 10.25 -11.64 19.40
CA LEU A 272 8.81 -11.73 19.14
C LEU A 272 8.01 -12.18 20.37
N THR A 273 8.56 -13.06 21.22
CA THR A 273 7.88 -13.42 22.48
C THR A 273 7.89 -12.28 23.50
N ARG A 274 8.91 -11.42 23.46
CA ARG A 274 8.99 -10.22 24.31
C ARG A 274 8.15 -9.05 23.79
N ASN A 275 7.93 -8.97 22.48
CA ASN A 275 7.09 -7.96 21.84
C ASN A 275 6.13 -8.58 20.84
N VAL A 276 4.92 -8.87 21.31
CA VAL A 276 3.89 -9.57 20.54
C VAL A 276 3.37 -8.77 19.35
N GLU A 277 3.47 -7.44 19.39
CA GLU A 277 3.06 -6.57 18.29
C GLU A 277 3.97 -6.69 17.07
N LEU A 278 5.18 -7.26 17.22
CA LEU A 278 6.06 -7.57 16.09
C LEU A 278 5.68 -8.87 15.38
N ILE A 279 4.89 -9.75 16.00
CA ILE A 279 4.56 -11.05 15.42
C ILE A 279 3.82 -10.91 14.09
N PRO A 280 2.78 -10.06 13.95
CA PRO A 280 2.08 -9.91 12.68
C PRO A 280 2.97 -9.40 11.54
N TRP A 281 4.04 -8.68 11.86
CA TRP A 281 4.99 -8.12 10.89
C TRP A 281 6.10 -9.10 10.53
N CYS A 282 6.73 -9.68 11.54
CA CYS A 282 7.98 -10.42 11.38
C CYS A 282 7.82 -11.93 11.46
N GLY A 283 6.66 -12.45 11.84
CA GLY A 283 6.47 -13.87 12.10
C GLY A 283 6.88 -14.77 10.93
N CYS A 284 6.74 -14.28 9.69
CA CYS A 284 7.18 -14.94 8.47
C CYS A 284 8.47 -14.40 7.84
N TYR A 285 9.04 -13.30 8.35
CA TYR A 285 10.11 -12.56 7.68
C TYR A 285 11.44 -12.55 8.45
N MET A 286 11.56 -13.32 9.54
CA MET A 286 12.84 -13.51 10.24
C MET A 286 13.86 -14.30 9.38
N PRO A 287 15.14 -14.33 9.77
CA PRO A 287 16.15 -15.18 9.17
C PRO A 287 15.78 -16.67 9.21
N ASN A 288 16.20 -17.43 8.20
CA ASN A 288 15.88 -18.86 8.10
C ASN A 288 16.32 -19.69 9.33
N GLY A 289 17.36 -19.25 10.04
CA GLY A 289 17.83 -19.90 11.27
C GLY A 289 16.78 -19.99 12.38
N GLU A 290 15.88 -19.01 12.45
CA GLU A 290 14.79 -18.97 13.44
C GLU A 290 13.70 -20.04 13.19
N TYR A 291 13.63 -20.56 11.97
CA TYR A 291 12.65 -21.59 11.58
C TYR A 291 13.25 -22.98 11.51
N GLN A 292 14.58 -23.09 11.55
CA GLN A 292 15.32 -24.31 11.21
C GLN A 292 14.97 -25.48 12.14
N LYS A 293 14.75 -25.22 13.44
CA LYS A 293 14.30 -26.25 14.39
C LYS A 293 13.03 -26.95 13.89
N TYR A 294 12.05 -26.19 13.41
CA TYR A 294 10.78 -26.76 12.95
C TYR A 294 10.94 -27.51 11.63
N ILE A 295 11.76 -26.97 10.73
CA ILE A 295 12.04 -27.58 9.42
C ILE A 295 12.76 -28.93 9.61
N ASP A 296 13.80 -28.98 10.44
CA ASP A 296 14.59 -30.19 10.64
C ASP A 296 13.86 -31.23 11.48
N THR A 297 13.24 -30.81 12.60
CA THR A 297 12.61 -31.75 13.53
C THR A 297 11.25 -32.24 13.03
N PHE A 298 10.44 -31.36 12.44
CA PHE A 298 9.06 -31.67 12.07
C PHE A 298 8.84 -31.81 10.56
N GLN A 299 9.86 -31.53 9.74
CA GLN A 299 9.78 -31.64 8.28
C GLN A 299 8.64 -30.78 7.71
N ILE A 300 8.43 -29.60 8.30
CA ILE A 300 7.46 -28.61 7.82
C ILE A 300 8.17 -27.43 7.17
N ASN A 301 7.50 -26.79 6.21
CA ASN A 301 8.05 -25.59 5.59
C ASN A 301 7.92 -24.36 6.49
N LYS A 302 8.62 -23.28 6.14
CA LYS A 302 8.66 -22.01 6.88
C LYS A 302 7.26 -21.42 7.12
N GLU A 303 6.42 -21.41 6.09
CA GLU A 303 5.03 -20.92 6.12
C GLU A 303 4.12 -21.71 7.08
N CYS A 304 4.52 -22.93 7.46
CA CYS A 304 3.80 -23.81 8.37
C CYS A 304 4.27 -23.72 9.82
N THR A 305 5.34 -22.96 10.09
CA THR A 305 5.86 -22.83 11.46
C THR A 305 4.88 -22.07 12.35
N PRO A 306 4.83 -22.33 13.66
CA PRO A 306 3.83 -21.73 14.56
C PRO A 306 3.84 -20.21 14.55
N ILE A 307 5.03 -19.62 14.42
CA ILE A 307 5.22 -18.18 14.44
C ILE A 307 4.77 -17.56 13.11
N CYS A 308 4.91 -18.24 11.98
CA CYS A 308 4.53 -17.72 10.67
C CYS A 308 3.07 -18.03 10.29
N ALA A 309 2.59 -19.24 10.53
CA ALA A 309 1.24 -19.72 10.17
C ALA A 309 0.10 -19.08 10.97
N ARG A 310 0.43 -18.14 11.85
CA ARG A 310 -0.49 -17.47 12.74
C ARG A 310 -1.46 -16.57 11.96
N THR A 311 -2.73 -16.60 12.35
CA THR A 311 -3.75 -15.72 11.77
C THR A 311 -3.43 -14.25 12.07
N GLY A 312 -3.56 -13.40 11.05
CA GLY A 312 -3.22 -11.98 11.12
C GLY A 312 -1.77 -11.68 10.76
N ASN A 313 -0.90 -12.68 10.58
CA ASN A 313 0.44 -12.39 10.07
C ASN A 313 0.39 -11.97 8.61
N ILE A 314 1.27 -11.04 8.26
CA ILE A 314 1.61 -10.77 6.87
C ILE A 314 2.29 -12.01 6.31
N LYS A 315 1.65 -12.65 5.32
CA LYS A 315 2.10 -13.93 4.75
C LYS A 315 3.32 -13.74 3.85
N LEU A 316 4.06 -14.83 3.62
CA LEU A 316 5.01 -14.90 2.52
C LEU A 316 4.24 -14.88 1.19
N VAL A 317 4.90 -14.47 0.11
CA VAL A 317 4.39 -14.57 -1.26
C VAL A 317 5.25 -15.50 -2.10
N ASP A 318 4.63 -16.14 -3.08
CA ASP A 318 5.29 -17.00 -4.06
C ASP A 318 6.14 -16.17 -5.04
N GLY A 319 6.80 -16.83 -6.00
CA GLY A 319 7.68 -16.18 -6.99
C GLY A 319 7.00 -15.16 -7.91
N ASP A 320 5.66 -15.11 -7.93
CA ASP A 320 4.89 -14.07 -8.63
C ASP A 320 4.80 -12.76 -7.85
N GLY A 321 5.20 -12.76 -6.57
CA GLY A 321 5.11 -11.62 -5.67
C GLY A 321 3.68 -11.26 -5.24
N ILE A 322 2.64 -11.99 -5.64
CA ILE A 322 1.25 -11.62 -5.36
C ILE A 322 0.56 -12.70 -4.54
N THR A 323 0.76 -13.98 -4.91
CA THR A 323 0.05 -15.11 -4.31
C THR A 323 0.66 -15.47 -2.96
N PRO A 324 -0.09 -15.43 -1.85
CA PRO A 324 0.40 -15.83 -0.55
C PRO A 324 0.77 -17.31 -0.54
N VAL A 325 1.90 -17.62 0.09
CA VAL A 325 2.29 -19.00 0.37
C VAL A 325 1.48 -19.47 1.57
N GLU A 326 0.46 -20.28 1.30
CA GLU A 326 -0.33 -20.92 2.34
C GLU A 326 0.37 -22.17 2.87
N CYS A 327 0.26 -22.43 4.16
CA CYS A 327 0.71 -23.70 4.71
C CYS A 327 -0.14 -24.85 4.18
N SER A 328 0.45 -25.70 3.34
CA SER A 328 -0.21 -26.90 2.79
C SER A 328 -0.17 -28.12 3.70
N ASN A 329 0.52 -28.04 4.84
CA ASN A 329 0.74 -29.18 5.72
C ASN A 329 -0.39 -29.28 6.76
N ASP A 330 -0.93 -30.48 6.94
CA ASP A 330 -1.93 -30.79 7.98
C ASP A 330 -1.32 -30.89 9.39
N ILE A 331 -0.13 -30.30 9.62
CA ILE A 331 0.62 -30.39 10.87
C ILE A 331 0.52 -29.05 11.59
N CYS A 332 -0.02 -29.04 12.80
CA CYS A 332 0.10 -27.88 13.71
C CYS A 332 1.14 -28.18 14.78
N VAL A 333 2.18 -27.36 14.85
CA VAL A 333 3.15 -27.44 15.95
C VAL A 333 2.69 -26.50 17.06
N ILE A 334 2.63 -27.00 18.30
CA ILE A 334 2.32 -26.24 19.50
C ILE A 334 3.51 -26.37 20.45
N ASP A 335 4.18 -25.27 20.71
CA ASP A 335 5.37 -25.23 21.56
C ASP A 335 5.30 -24.14 22.63
N ASN A 336 6.35 -24.04 23.46
CA ASN A 336 6.39 -23.05 24.53
C ASN A 336 6.34 -21.61 24.00
N VAL A 337 6.89 -21.33 22.82
CA VAL A 337 6.81 -20.01 22.16
C VAL A 337 5.36 -19.67 21.83
N SER A 338 4.64 -20.61 21.20
CA SER A 338 3.22 -20.46 20.86
C SER A 338 2.37 -20.22 22.11
N ILE A 339 2.71 -20.86 23.23
CA ILE A 339 2.02 -20.70 24.51
C ILE A 339 2.35 -19.36 25.18
N GLU A 340 3.61 -18.96 25.23
CA GLU A 340 4.03 -17.68 25.78
C GLU A 340 3.35 -16.53 25.04
N ILE A 341 3.34 -16.61 23.70
CA ILE A 341 2.60 -15.68 22.84
C ILE A 341 1.11 -15.70 23.18
N SER A 342 0.50 -16.88 23.34
CA SER A 342 -0.93 -16.98 23.65
C SER A 342 -1.31 -16.43 25.01
N ASN A 343 -0.44 -16.57 26.01
CA ASN A 343 -0.69 -16.04 27.34
C ASN A 343 -0.41 -14.54 27.45
N SER A 344 0.36 -13.99 26.51
CA SER A 344 0.74 -12.57 26.51
C SER A 344 -0.31 -11.66 25.87
N GLU A 345 -1.26 -12.21 25.12
CA GLU A 345 -2.34 -11.43 24.51
C GLU A 345 -3.53 -11.26 25.46
N VAL A 346 -4.11 -10.06 25.43
CA VAL A 346 -5.33 -9.71 26.16
C VAL A 346 -6.53 -10.33 25.42
N GLY A 347 -6.69 -11.65 25.46
CA GLY A 347 -7.80 -12.40 24.84
C GLY A 347 -7.51 -13.89 24.65
N ASP A 348 -8.56 -14.72 24.63
CA ASP A 348 -8.43 -16.15 24.35
C ASP A 348 -8.10 -16.37 22.86
N ILE A 349 -6.86 -16.76 22.54
CA ILE A 349 -6.47 -17.20 21.18
C ILE A 349 -7.18 -18.53 20.87
N SER A 350 -7.95 -18.57 19.77
CA SER A 350 -8.60 -19.79 19.27
C SER A 350 -7.61 -20.75 18.60
N PHE A 351 -7.95 -22.05 18.54
CA PHE A 351 -7.10 -23.07 17.90
C PHE A 351 -6.82 -22.74 16.44
N SER A 352 -7.81 -22.24 15.71
CA SER A 352 -7.66 -21.80 14.31
C SER A 352 -6.72 -20.61 14.15
N GLN A 353 -6.57 -19.76 15.17
CA GLN A 353 -5.62 -18.63 15.12
C GLN A 353 -4.18 -19.10 15.31
N MET A 354 -3.95 -20.12 16.15
CA MET A 354 -2.64 -20.72 16.38
C MET A 354 -2.25 -21.71 15.28
N CYS A 355 -3.21 -22.50 14.80
CA CYS A 355 -3.04 -23.56 13.84
C CYS A 355 -3.79 -23.21 12.54
N GLY A 356 -3.39 -22.14 11.85
CA GLY A 356 -4.09 -21.62 10.66
C GLY A 356 -4.40 -22.69 9.61
N GLY A 357 -3.43 -23.56 9.32
CA GLY A 357 -3.58 -24.68 8.36
C GLY A 357 -4.49 -25.82 8.81
N CYS A 358 -4.82 -25.88 10.11
CA CYS A 358 -5.66 -26.93 10.70
C CYS A 358 -7.09 -26.49 11.00
N SER A 359 -7.45 -25.27 10.61
CA SER A 359 -8.81 -24.76 10.67
C SER A 359 -9.68 -25.59 9.75
N GLY A 360 -10.38 -26.59 10.27
CA GLY A 360 -11.31 -27.42 9.52
C GLY A 360 -12.37 -26.58 8.80
N SER A 361 -12.08 -26.17 7.57
CA SER A 361 -13.03 -25.66 6.59
C SER A 361 -12.94 -26.65 5.43
N ASN A 362 -14.04 -27.30 5.05
CA ASN A 362 -14.97 -26.70 4.10
C ASN A 362 -14.23 -26.02 2.92
N VAL A 363 -13.14 -26.62 2.44
CA VAL A 363 -12.77 -26.52 1.02
C VAL A 363 -14.07 -26.78 0.29
N ASN A 364 -14.47 -25.84 -0.57
CA ASN A 364 -15.60 -25.97 -1.47
C ASN A 364 -15.39 -27.20 -2.37
N HIS A 365 -15.59 -28.39 -1.82
CA HIS A 365 -15.79 -29.61 -2.59
C HIS A 365 -17.11 -29.37 -3.33
N LYS A 366 -17.02 -29.48 -4.66
CA LYS A 366 -18.15 -29.45 -5.58
C LYS A 366 -19.35 -30.18 -4.95
N GLU A 367 -20.52 -29.54 -5.00
CA GLU A 367 -21.80 -30.11 -4.55
C GLU A 367 -21.92 -31.57 -5.01
N GLY A 368 -21.83 -32.53 -4.08
CA GLY A 368 -22.00 -33.96 -4.39
C GLY A 368 -21.26 -34.96 -3.51
N GLU A 369 -20.23 -34.57 -2.75
CA GLU A 369 -19.52 -35.48 -1.83
C GLU A 369 -19.94 -35.31 -0.37
N ARG A 370 -20.18 -36.45 0.29
CA ARG A 370 -20.76 -36.54 1.64
C ARG A 370 -19.85 -35.90 2.69
N ASN A 371 -20.44 -35.03 3.53
CA ASN A 371 -19.88 -34.52 4.79
C ASN A 371 -19.23 -35.63 5.63
N LEU A 372 -17.90 -35.70 5.60
CA LEU A 372 -17.11 -36.46 6.57
C LEU A 372 -16.47 -35.44 7.52
N GLY A 373 -17.05 -35.32 8.72
CA GLY A 373 -16.63 -34.35 9.72
C GLY A 373 -15.18 -34.51 10.17
N SER A 374 -14.57 -33.38 10.51
CA SER A 374 -13.28 -33.23 11.21
C SER A 374 -12.07 -33.79 10.46
N ALA A 375 -11.50 -32.98 9.55
CA ALA A 375 -10.10 -33.15 9.16
C ALA A 375 -9.26 -33.04 10.44
N THR A 376 -8.76 -34.18 10.90
CA THR A 376 -8.02 -34.29 12.15
C THR A 376 -6.61 -33.75 11.91
N CYS A 377 -6.37 -32.52 12.37
CA CYS A 377 -5.04 -31.93 12.39
C CYS A 377 -4.05 -32.87 13.09
N SER A 378 -2.88 -33.06 12.48
CA SER A 378 -1.76 -33.76 13.11
C SER A 378 -1.02 -32.78 14.02
N CYS A 379 -1.44 -32.69 15.28
CA CYS A 379 -0.74 -31.82 16.21
C CYS A 379 0.60 -32.41 16.65
N VAL A 380 1.61 -31.55 16.72
CA VAL A 380 2.91 -31.85 17.27
C VAL A 380 3.15 -30.94 18.46
N ILE A 381 3.14 -31.50 19.66
CA ILE A 381 3.26 -30.76 20.90
C ILE A 381 4.68 -30.90 21.42
N SER A 382 5.44 -29.80 21.51
CA SER A 382 6.86 -29.82 21.84
C SER A 382 7.18 -28.98 23.08
N ASP A 383 8.08 -29.49 23.93
CA ASP A 383 8.70 -28.76 25.05
C ASP A 383 7.72 -28.26 26.13
N LEU A 384 6.60 -28.97 26.32
CA LEU A 384 5.61 -28.60 27.32
C LEU A 384 5.71 -29.43 28.62
N ASP A 385 5.62 -28.76 29.77
CA ASP A 385 5.34 -29.37 31.08
C ASP A 385 3.86 -29.82 31.22
N ILE A 386 3.12 -29.82 30.12
CA ILE A 386 1.67 -29.94 30.03
C ILE A 386 1.29 -31.39 29.74
N ASN A 387 0.37 -31.98 30.52
CA ASN A 387 -0.25 -33.28 30.20
C ASN A 387 -1.15 -33.09 28.95
N ALA A 388 -0.58 -33.22 27.76
CA ALA A 388 -1.20 -32.87 26.48
C ALA A 388 -2.60 -33.44 26.28
N SER A 389 -2.89 -34.66 26.77
CA SER A 389 -4.17 -35.33 26.53
C SER A 389 -5.39 -34.74 27.23
N ASN A 390 -5.21 -33.88 28.25
CA ASN A 390 -6.33 -33.21 28.95
C ASN A 390 -6.11 -31.71 29.15
N SER A 391 -5.13 -31.12 28.49
CA SER A 391 -4.76 -29.74 28.77
C SER A 391 -5.55 -28.76 27.94
N SER A 392 -5.96 -27.67 28.60
CA SER A 392 -6.60 -26.54 27.97
C SER A 392 -5.61 -25.40 27.80
N ILE A 393 -5.37 -24.94 26.57
CA ILE A 393 -4.70 -23.66 26.30
C ILE A 393 -5.81 -22.66 25.99
N GLY A 394 -5.93 -21.58 26.77
CA GLY A 394 -7.03 -20.60 26.59
C GLY A 394 -8.44 -21.23 26.60
N GLY A 395 -8.65 -22.28 27.41
CA GLY A 395 -9.92 -23.03 27.43
C GLY A 395 -10.14 -24.03 26.29
N ILE A 396 -9.20 -24.16 25.34
CA ILE A 396 -9.29 -25.10 24.21
C ILE A 396 -8.81 -26.48 24.65
N ASN A 397 -9.70 -27.47 24.63
CA ASN A 397 -9.31 -28.85 24.84
C ASN A 397 -8.58 -29.40 23.60
N LEU A 398 -7.26 -29.53 23.69
CA LEU A 398 -6.41 -29.98 22.57
C LEU A 398 -6.86 -31.34 22.00
N SER A 399 -7.39 -32.24 22.84
CA SER A 399 -7.89 -33.55 22.41
C SER A 399 -9.09 -33.48 21.45
N GLN A 400 -9.78 -32.33 21.37
CA GLN A 400 -10.92 -32.13 20.47
C GLN A 400 -10.49 -31.71 19.07
N TYR A 401 -9.33 -31.05 18.94
CA TYR A 401 -8.84 -30.47 17.68
C TYR A 401 -7.65 -31.23 17.10
N CYS A 402 -6.82 -31.76 17.99
CA CYS A 402 -5.70 -32.62 17.65
C CYS A 402 -6.21 -34.06 17.58
N GLY A 403 -6.19 -34.64 16.38
CA GLY A 403 -6.70 -36.00 16.18
C GLY A 403 -5.90 -37.06 16.94
N LYS A 404 -6.29 -38.33 16.77
CA LYS A 404 -5.55 -39.49 17.33
C LYS A 404 -4.09 -39.61 16.87
N LYS A 405 -3.67 -38.80 15.89
CA LYS A 405 -2.30 -38.75 15.36
C LYS A 405 -1.42 -37.69 16.04
N THR A 406 -1.83 -37.18 17.20
CA THR A 406 -1.03 -36.21 17.95
C THR A 406 0.30 -36.84 18.35
N LYS A 407 1.40 -36.15 18.05
CA LYS A 407 2.74 -36.52 18.49
C LYS A 407 3.20 -35.55 19.57
N CYS A 408 3.79 -36.07 20.65
CA CYS A 408 4.36 -35.25 21.69
C CYS A 408 5.88 -35.41 21.70
N TYR A 409 6.60 -34.32 21.92
CA TYR A 409 8.06 -34.28 21.97
C TYR A 409 8.52 -33.63 23.27
N SER A 410 9.52 -34.23 23.91
CA SER A 410 10.25 -33.67 25.05
C SER A 410 11.73 -33.72 24.73
N ASP A 411 12.41 -32.57 24.72
CA ASP A 411 13.84 -32.46 24.36
C ASP A 411 14.12 -33.13 22.99
N ASP A 412 13.30 -32.83 21.98
CA ASP A 412 13.34 -33.37 20.62
C ASP A 412 13.12 -34.90 20.48
N VAL A 413 12.72 -35.59 21.56
CA VAL A 413 12.40 -37.03 21.55
C VAL A 413 10.89 -37.24 21.54
N GLU A 414 10.37 -38.05 20.61
CA GLU A 414 8.96 -38.44 20.54
C GLU A 414 8.58 -39.26 21.78
N ILE A 415 7.57 -38.80 22.51
CA ILE A 415 7.02 -39.42 23.73
C ILE A 415 5.51 -39.64 23.57
N ASP A 416 4.97 -40.56 24.38
CA ASP A 416 3.53 -40.77 24.47
C ASP A 416 2.87 -39.56 25.17
N CYS A 417 1.90 -38.94 24.49
CA CYS A 417 1.14 -37.79 24.98
C CYS A 417 0.35 -38.04 26.28
N ASP A 418 0.11 -39.30 26.64
CA ASP A 418 -0.54 -39.71 27.89
C ASP A 418 0.43 -39.97 29.05
N THR A 419 1.73 -39.96 28.80
CA THR A 419 2.71 -40.25 29.86
C THR A 419 2.81 -39.10 30.87
N LYS A 420 2.30 -39.36 32.08
CA LYS A 420 2.45 -38.47 33.23
C LYS A 420 3.93 -38.27 33.55
N LYS A 421 4.44 -37.08 33.23
CA LYS A 421 5.75 -36.53 33.62
C LYS A 421 6.93 -37.47 33.33
N VAL A 422 7.63 -37.21 32.23
CA VAL A 422 9.10 -37.36 32.28
C VAL A 422 9.57 -36.34 33.33
N LYS A 423 10.00 -36.81 34.50
CA LYS A 423 10.64 -35.94 35.49
C LYS A 423 11.77 -35.21 34.76
N LYS A 424 11.63 -33.89 34.54
CA LYS A 424 12.76 -33.04 34.13
C LYS A 424 13.96 -33.45 34.98
N PRO A 425 15.14 -33.74 34.38
CA PRO A 425 16.34 -34.00 35.17
C PRO A 425 16.49 -32.84 36.15
N ASN A 426 16.50 -33.19 37.43
CA ASN A 426 16.33 -32.27 38.55
C ASN A 426 17.27 -31.06 38.36
N LYS A 427 16.75 -29.86 38.05
CA LYS A 427 17.54 -28.60 38.00
C LYS A 427 18.33 -28.37 39.32
N ILE A 428 17.92 -29.05 40.39
CA ILE A 428 18.64 -29.17 41.66
C ILE A 428 20.09 -29.64 41.46
N ILE A 429 20.38 -30.56 40.53
CA ILE A 429 21.75 -31.04 40.30
C ILE A 429 22.62 -29.93 39.70
N TYR A 430 22.10 -29.15 38.74
CA TYR A 430 22.86 -28.05 38.13
C TYR A 430 23.11 -26.91 39.13
N GLY A 431 22.12 -26.57 39.97
CA GLY A 431 22.28 -25.60 41.04
C GLY A 431 23.30 -26.03 42.11
N ILE A 432 23.32 -27.33 42.46
CA ILE A 432 24.33 -27.88 43.38
C ILE A 432 25.72 -27.85 42.74
N VAL A 433 25.87 -28.24 41.47
CA VAL A 433 27.17 -28.24 40.78
C VAL A 433 27.72 -26.82 40.66
N VAL A 434 26.91 -25.84 40.25
CA VAL A 434 27.33 -24.43 40.16
C VAL A 434 27.68 -23.87 41.54
N SER A 435 26.87 -24.14 42.57
CA SER A 435 27.13 -23.70 43.95
C SER A 435 28.44 -24.29 44.51
N VAL A 436 28.72 -25.57 44.23
CA VAL A 436 29.98 -26.22 44.62
C VAL A 436 31.17 -25.61 43.88
N ILE A 437 31.08 -25.34 42.58
CA ILE A 437 32.14 -24.69 41.81
C ILE A 437 32.44 -23.29 42.36
N VAL A 438 31.41 -22.50 42.68
CA VAL A 438 31.56 -21.17 43.27
C VAL A 438 32.23 -21.25 44.65
N LEU A 439 31.84 -22.20 45.50
CA LEU A 439 32.48 -22.42 46.80
C LEU A 439 33.96 -22.84 46.69
N VAL A 440 34.30 -23.66 45.69
CA VAL A 440 35.69 -24.05 45.42
C VAL A 440 36.52 -22.86 44.95
N ILE A 441 35.98 -22.01 44.08
CA ILE A 441 36.68 -20.78 43.63
C ILE A 441 36.90 -19.83 44.82
N ILE A 442 35.89 -19.62 45.67
CA ILE A 442 36.00 -18.76 46.86
C ILE A 442 37.06 -19.29 47.83
N THR A 443 37.08 -20.60 48.10
CA THR A 443 38.08 -21.20 49.01
C THR A 443 39.51 -21.10 48.46
N ILE A 444 39.71 -21.27 47.15
CA ILE A 444 41.00 -21.05 46.49
C ILE A 444 41.46 -19.58 46.65
N LEU A 445 40.56 -18.61 46.43
CA LEU A 445 40.87 -17.18 46.58
C LEU A 445 41.26 -16.81 48.03
N ILE A 446 40.60 -17.40 49.03
CA ILE A 446 40.93 -17.22 50.45
C ILE A 446 42.32 -17.80 50.76
N LEU A 447 42.62 -19.02 50.29
CA LEU A 447 43.93 -19.65 50.50
C LEU A 447 45.07 -18.83 49.88
N ILE A 448 44.88 -18.32 48.65
CA ILE A 448 45.86 -17.43 48.00
C ILE A 448 46.09 -16.15 48.81
N SER A 449 45.05 -15.63 49.46
CA SER A 449 45.13 -14.42 50.29
C SER A 449 45.80 -14.63 51.64
N ILE A 450 45.92 -15.87 52.14
CA ILE A 450 46.63 -16.20 53.39
C ILE A 450 48.12 -16.50 53.14
N ILE A 451 48.47 -16.94 51.94
CA ILE A 451 49.84 -17.30 51.56
C ILE A 451 50.66 -16.07 51.11
N LYS A 452 49.99 -14.98 50.70
CA LYS A 452 50.59 -13.67 50.49
C LYS A 452 50.62 -12.88 51.79
#